data_AF-A0A7V9WL57-F1
#
_entry.id   AF-A0A7V9WL57-F1
#
_cell.length_a   1.000
_cell.length_b   1.000
_cell.length_c   1.000
_cell.angle_alpha   90.00
_cell.angle_beta   90.00
_cell.angle_gamma   90.00
#
_symmetry.space_group_name_H-M   'P 1'
#
loop_
_entity.id
_entity.type
_entity.pdbx_description
1 polymer ?
#
loop_
_entity_poly.entity_id
_entity_poly.type
_entity_poly.pdbx_seq_one_letter_code
_entity_poly.pdbx_strand_id
1 'polypeptide(L)'
;GFFTAFSEIEWSLREPVLEEGGRVAEPWRCRALNSGPLWIGLPATGKRLETTGTDIFEFRDGKVCREHSFYDVQSSMRQLGLWPNQGGAVEKATISVAGLAVTARRELGTRLLR
;
A
#
# COMPACT_ATOMS: atom_id res chain seq x y z
N GLY A 1 16.33 -3.54 0.94
CA GLY A 1 15.03 -4.09 0.46
C GLY A 1 14.11 -4.32 1.65
N PHE A 2 12.94 -4.94 1.47
CA PHE A 2 11.96 -5.15 2.55
C PHE A 2 12.57 -5.83 3.80
N PHE A 3 13.27 -6.95 3.63
CA PHE A 3 13.92 -7.69 4.74
C PHE A 3 15.09 -6.94 5.40
N THR A 4 15.60 -5.88 4.78
CA THR A 4 16.56 -4.97 5.41
C THR A 4 15.85 -3.93 6.26
N ALA A 5 14.67 -3.50 5.83
CA ALA A 5 13.89 -2.47 6.50
C ALA A 5 13.13 -3.02 7.72
N PHE A 6 12.78 -4.31 7.70
CA PHE A 6 11.91 -4.93 8.68
C PHE A 6 12.54 -6.14 9.36
N SER A 7 12.32 -6.26 10.67
CA SER A 7 12.63 -7.44 11.50
C SER A 7 11.37 -7.94 12.20
N GLU A 8 11.47 -9.05 12.94
CA GLU A 8 10.33 -9.67 13.62
C GLU A 8 9.14 -9.91 12.67
N ILE A 9 9.46 -10.40 11.47
CA ILE A 9 8.48 -10.56 10.39
C ILE A 9 7.69 -11.85 10.63
N GLU A 10 6.37 -11.73 10.70
CA GLU A 10 5.41 -12.82 10.78
C GLU A 10 4.47 -12.73 9.58
N TRP A 11 4.43 -13.77 8.75
CA TRP A 11 3.45 -13.92 7.68
C TRP A 11 2.44 -15.01 8.05
N SER A 12 1.18 -14.73 7.79
CA SER A 12 0.08 -15.68 8.02
C SER A 12 -0.85 -15.69 6.82
N LEU A 13 -1.15 -16.89 6.34
CA LEU A 13 -2.18 -17.13 5.34
C LEU A 13 -3.56 -16.78 5.92
N ARG A 14 -4.43 -16.22 5.10
CA ARG A 14 -5.85 -16.00 5.40
C ARG A 14 -6.70 -16.77 4.42
N GLU A 15 -7.77 -17.35 4.95
CA GLU A 15 -8.77 -18.05 4.15
C GLU A 15 -9.89 -17.11 3.68
N PRO A 16 -10.52 -17.37 2.51
CA PRO A 16 -10.26 -18.51 1.63
C PRO A 16 -9.08 -18.26 0.66
N VAL A 17 -8.28 -19.29 0.40
CA VAL A 17 -7.46 -19.35 -0.82
C VAL A 17 -8.33 -19.79 -1.99
N LEU A 18 -8.24 -19.07 -3.11
CA LEU A 18 -9.03 -19.35 -4.30
C LEU A 18 -8.13 -19.84 -5.43
N GLU A 19 -8.52 -20.93 -6.08
CA GLU A 19 -7.82 -21.46 -7.25
C GLU A 19 -8.77 -21.51 -8.45
N GLU A 20 -8.37 -20.90 -9.56
CA GLU A 20 -9.12 -20.97 -10.82
C GLU A 20 -8.19 -20.79 -12.02
N GLY A 21 -8.31 -21.67 -13.02
CA GLY A 21 -7.66 -21.48 -14.32
C GLY A 21 -6.13 -21.36 -14.27
N GLY A 22 -5.46 -22.09 -13.36
CA GLY A 22 -4.02 -22.02 -13.18
C GLY A 22 -3.54 -20.77 -12.43
N ARG A 23 -4.45 -20.07 -11.75
CA ARG A 23 -4.13 -18.96 -10.86
C ARG A 23 -4.55 -19.29 -9.43
N VAL A 24 -3.77 -18.79 -8.48
CA VAL A 24 -4.07 -18.86 -7.05
C VAL A 24 -4.15 -17.44 -6.51
N ALA A 25 -5.25 -17.09 -5.86
CA ALA A 25 -5.37 -15.88 -5.08
C ALA A 25 -5.21 -16.23 -3.59
N GLU A 26 -4.18 -15.66 -2.98
CA GLU A 26 -3.73 -15.97 -1.62
C GLU A 26 -3.87 -14.72 -0.73
N PRO A 27 -4.94 -14.60 0.07
CA PRO A 27 -5.04 -13.54 1.08
C PRO A 27 -4.05 -13.78 2.21
N TRP A 28 -3.43 -12.71 2.72
CA TRP A 28 -2.39 -12.82 3.74
C TRP A 28 -2.43 -11.67 4.76
N ARG A 29 -1.74 -11.87 5.90
CA ARG A 29 -1.33 -10.80 6.81
C ARG A 29 0.17 -10.88 7.09
N CYS A 30 0.81 -9.73 7.05
CA CYS A 30 2.18 -9.52 7.49
C CYS A 30 2.19 -8.62 8.73
N ARG A 31 2.93 -9.03 9.76
CA ARG A 31 3.36 -8.18 10.88
C ARG A 31 4.86 -8.03 10.86
N ALA A 32 5.35 -6.83 11.16
CA ALA A 32 6.79 -6.58 11.20
C ALA A 32 7.13 -5.36 12.07
N LEU A 33 8.39 -5.25 12.50
CA LEU A 33 8.97 -4.07 13.11
C LEU A 33 9.88 -3.36 12.11
N ASN A 34 9.67 -2.07 11.84
CA ASN A 34 10.59 -1.28 11.02
C ASN A 34 11.84 -0.89 11.82
N SER A 35 12.81 -1.79 11.85
CA SER A 35 14.08 -1.66 12.58
C SER A 35 15.26 -1.23 11.70
N GLY A 36 15.09 -1.23 10.37
CA GLY A 36 16.10 -0.79 9.41
C GLY A 36 15.64 0.34 8.50
N PRO A 37 16.55 0.92 7.70
CA PRO A 37 16.21 1.99 6.76
C PRO A 37 15.22 1.49 5.70
N LEU A 38 14.24 2.33 5.36
CA LEU A 38 13.27 2.05 4.31
C LEU A 38 13.92 2.19 2.93
N TRP A 39 13.43 1.42 1.96
CA TRP A 39 13.97 1.40 0.58
C TRP A 39 13.82 2.74 -0.17
N ILE A 40 13.05 3.69 0.38
CA ILE A 40 12.87 5.05 -0.11
C ILE A 40 13.85 6.07 0.50
N GLY A 41 14.88 5.61 1.23
CA GLY A 41 15.94 6.46 1.78
C GLY A 41 15.63 7.09 3.14
N LEU A 42 14.58 6.64 3.82
CA LEU A 42 14.21 7.11 5.16
C LEU A 42 14.85 6.23 6.25
N PRO A 43 15.21 6.80 7.41
CA PRO A 43 15.69 6.02 8.54
C PRO A 43 14.60 5.09 9.09
N ALA A 44 15.01 4.13 9.93
CA ALA A 44 14.07 3.27 10.64
C ALA A 44 13.13 4.13 11.51
N THR A 45 11.83 3.84 11.42
CA THR A 45 10.79 4.52 12.20
C THR A 45 10.64 3.93 13.60
N GLY A 46 11.12 2.70 13.82
CA GLY A 46 10.94 1.96 15.07
C GLY A 46 9.50 1.52 15.33
N LYS A 47 8.61 1.66 14.34
CA LYS A 47 7.18 1.34 14.48
C LYS A 47 6.84 -0.06 13.97
N ARG A 48 5.79 -0.64 14.56
CA ARG A 48 5.20 -1.88 14.05
C ARG A 48 4.31 -1.58 12.84
N LEU A 49 4.36 -2.50 11.88
CA LEU A 49 3.48 -2.60 10.73
C LEU A 49 2.63 -3.85 10.92
N GLU A 50 1.31 -3.72 10.75
CA GLU A 50 0.40 -4.83 10.47
C GLU A 50 -0.34 -4.50 9.17
N THR A 51 -0.10 -5.27 8.12
CA THR A 51 -0.73 -5.07 6.81
C THR A 51 -1.32 -6.35 6.29
N THR A 52 -2.39 -6.22 5.53
CA THR A 52 -3.09 -7.33 4.87
C THR A 52 -3.07 -7.09 3.38
N GLY A 53 -2.97 -8.19 2.65
CA GLY A 53 -2.95 -8.14 1.20
C GLY A 53 -3.48 -9.42 0.58
N THR A 54 -3.35 -9.49 -0.73
CA THR A 54 -3.64 -10.67 -1.53
C THR A 54 -2.62 -10.72 -2.65
N ASP A 55 -1.98 -11.86 -2.79
CA ASP A 55 -1.12 -12.15 -3.93
C ASP A 55 -1.88 -13.02 -4.91
N ILE A 56 -1.77 -12.71 -6.20
CA ILE A 56 -2.31 -13.51 -7.29
C ILE A 56 -1.14 -14.12 -8.04
N PHE A 57 -0.98 -15.42 -7.89
CA PHE A 57 0.04 -16.21 -8.58
C PHE A 57 -0.53 -16.81 -9.85
N GLU A 58 0.24 -16.78 -10.95
CA GLU A 58 -0.05 -17.51 -12.18
C GLU A 58 0.97 -18.61 -12.39
N PHE A 59 0.51 -19.82 -12.70
CA PHE A 59 1.36 -21.00 -12.83
C PHE A 59 1.55 -21.42 -14.29
N ARG A 60 2.76 -21.90 -14.61
CA ARG A 60 3.09 -22.61 -15.86
C ARG A 60 4.03 -23.76 -15.53
N ASP A 61 3.73 -24.95 -16.04
CA ASP A 61 4.52 -26.17 -15.79
C ASP A 61 4.78 -26.43 -14.30
N GLY A 62 3.76 -26.21 -13.46
CA GLY A 62 3.82 -26.40 -12.01
C GLY A 62 4.67 -25.36 -11.26
N LYS A 63 5.08 -24.26 -11.91
CA LYS A 63 5.89 -23.19 -11.29
C LYS A 63 5.17 -21.86 -11.38
N VAL A 64 5.37 -21.00 -10.37
CA VAL A 64 4.94 -19.59 -10.43
C VAL A 64 5.70 -18.92 -11.57
N CYS A 65 4.97 -18.38 -12.54
CA CYS A 65 5.51 -17.63 -13.67
C CYS A 65 5.20 -16.13 -13.59
N ARG A 66 4.23 -15.73 -12.76
CA ARG A 66 3.88 -14.33 -12.48
C ARG A 66 3.25 -14.20 -11.10
N GLU A 67 3.45 -13.04 -10.48
CA GLU A 67 2.84 -12.65 -9.22
C GLU A 67 2.31 -11.21 -9.35
N HIS A 68 1.12 -10.96 -8.81
CA HIS A 68 0.60 -9.61 -8.55
C HIS A 68 0.27 -9.49 -7.07
N SER A 69 0.97 -8.59 -6.38
CA SER A 69 0.71 -8.34 -4.96
C SER A 69 -0.11 -7.06 -4.78
N PHE A 70 -1.20 -7.18 -4.03
CA PHE A 70 -2.06 -6.06 -3.65
C PHE A 70 -2.11 -5.98 -2.13
N TYR A 71 -1.82 -4.81 -1.58
CA TYR A 71 -1.91 -4.57 -0.14
C TYR A 71 -2.20 -3.11 0.16
N ASP A 72 -2.65 -2.82 1.37
CA ASP A 72 -2.99 -1.45 1.79
C ASP A 72 -1.71 -0.64 2.10
N VAL A 73 -1.09 -0.12 1.04
CA VAL A 73 0.09 0.75 1.11
C VAL A 73 -0.19 1.99 1.94
N GLN A 74 -1.37 2.58 1.83
CA GLN A 74 -1.68 3.84 2.49
C GLN A 74 -1.79 3.67 4.00
N SER A 75 -2.52 2.65 4.47
CA SER A 75 -2.58 2.29 5.88
C SER A 75 -1.19 1.96 6.41
N SER A 76 -0.40 1.21 5.64
CA SER A 76 0.99 0.89 5.99
C SER A 76 1.84 2.15 6.21
N MET A 77 1.76 3.12 5.29
CA MET A 77 2.47 4.41 5.43
C MET A 77 1.99 5.22 6.64
N ARG A 78 0.69 5.22 6.94
CA ARG A 78 0.15 5.88 8.16
C ARG A 78 0.69 5.23 9.44
N GLN A 79 0.71 3.90 9.52
CA GLN A 79 1.26 3.17 10.68
C GLN A 79 2.74 3.50 10.92
N LEU A 80 3.52 3.62 9.84
CA LEU A 80 4.93 4.03 9.87
C LEU A 80 5.12 5.54 10.15
N GLY A 81 4.04 6.33 10.21
CA GLY A 81 4.10 7.78 10.44
C GLY A 81 4.56 8.59 9.23
N LEU A 82 4.50 8.01 8.04
CA LEU A 82 4.91 8.64 6.77
C LEU A 82 3.76 9.30 6.02
N TRP A 83 2.54 9.12 6.52
CA TRP A 83 1.33 9.71 5.96
C TRP A 83 0.47 10.29 7.08
N PRO A 84 -0.26 11.41 6.84
CA PRO A 84 -1.15 11.98 7.84
C PRO A 84 -2.18 10.98 8.36
N ASN A 85 -2.65 11.16 9.59
CA ASN A 85 -3.72 10.35 10.16
C ASN A 85 -5.05 10.60 9.43
N GLN A 86 -5.86 9.54 9.31
CA GLN A 86 -7.13 9.61 8.60
C GLN A 86 -8.12 10.49 9.34
N GLY A 87 -8.75 11.42 8.63
CA GLY A 87 -9.65 12.44 9.16
C GLY A 87 -8.94 13.52 9.98
N GLY A 88 -7.60 13.52 10.03
CA GLY A 88 -6.82 14.51 10.78
C GLY A 88 -6.92 15.92 10.19
N ALA A 89 -6.68 16.94 11.03
CA ALA A 89 -6.73 18.34 10.60
C ALA A 89 -5.79 18.63 9.42
N VAL A 90 -4.58 18.05 9.44
CA VAL A 90 -3.60 18.18 8.36
C VAL A 90 -4.13 17.59 7.05
N GLU A 91 -4.71 16.38 7.09
CA GLU A 91 -5.26 15.75 5.89
C GLU A 91 -6.44 16.55 5.31
N LYS A 92 -7.34 17.02 6.16
CA LYS A 92 -8.47 17.87 5.75
C LYS A 92 -7.99 19.14 5.06
N ALA A 93 -7.01 19.82 5.63
CA ALA A 93 -6.44 21.04 5.04
C ALA A 93 -5.82 20.77 3.66
N THR A 94 -5.02 19.70 3.53
CA THR A 94 -4.42 19.31 2.24
C THR A 94 -5.48 18.98 1.18
N ILE A 95 -6.53 18.23 1.54
CA ILE A 95 -7.62 17.88 0.63
C ILE A 95 -8.39 19.14 0.19
N SER A 96 -8.67 20.07 1.10
CA SER A 96 -9.36 21.32 0.77
C SER A 96 -8.56 22.15 -0.26
N VAL A 97 -7.25 22.30 -0.06
CA VAL A 97 -6.39 23.03 -1.01
C VAL A 97 -6.37 22.36 -2.38
N ALA A 98 -6.23 21.03 -2.42
CA ALA A 98 -6.26 20.28 -3.67
C ALA A 98 -7.61 20.42 -4.39
N GLY A 99 -8.73 20.36 -3.65
CA GLY A 99 -10.08 20.53 -4.19
C GLY A 99 -10.28 21.90 -4.85
N LEU A 100 -9.79 22.98 -4.22
CA LEU A 100 -9.83 24.32 -4.82
C LEU A 100 -9.06 24.38 -6.15
N ALA A 101 -7.86 23.79 -6.19
CA ALA A 101 -7.06 23.75 -7.41
C ALA A 101 -7.74 22.95 -8.54
N VAL A 102 -8.42 21.85 -8.21
CA VAL A 102 -9.19 21.05 -9.18
C VAL A 102 -10.35 21.86 -9.76
N THR A 103 -11.11 22.56 -8.90
CA THR A 103 -12.22 23.42 -9.33
C THR A 103 -11.72 24.54 -10.25
N ALA A 104 -10.66 25.24 -9.87
CA ALA A 104 -10.07 26.31 -10.68
C ALA A 104 -9.63 25.81 -12.07
N ARG A 105 -8.96 24.65 -12.13
CA ARG A 105 -8.56 24.04 -13.42
C ARG A 105 -9.76 23.69 -14.30
N ARG A 106 -10.84 23.18 -13.70
CA ARG A 106 -12.07 22.85 -14.44
C ARG A 106 -12.73 24.10 -15.03
N GLU A 107 -12.81 25.19 -14.25
CA GLU A 107 -13.40 26.44 -14.73
C GLU A 107 -12.56 27.09 -15.84
N LEU A 108 -11.23 27.09 -15.69
CA LEU A 108 -10.32 27.60 -16.72
C LEU A 108 -10.36 26.76 -18.00
N GLY A 109 -10.39 25.43 -17.89
CA GLY A 109 -10.52 24.53 -19.03
C GLY A 109 -11.86 24.70 -19.77
N THR A 110 -12.94 24.97 -19.04
CA THR A 110 -14.27 25.22 -19.65
C THR A 110 -14.35 26.59 -20.32
N ARG A 111 -13.61 27.59 -19.82
CA ARG A 111 -13.53 28.93 -20.43
C ARG A 111 -12.67 28.98 -21.70
N LEU A 112 -11.67 28.10 -21.84
CA LEU A 112 -10.81 28.01 -23.03
C LEU A 112 -11.45 27.27 -24.21
N LEU A 113 -12.58 26.59 -23.99
CA LEU A 113 -13.33 25.85 -25.01
C LEU A 113 -14.59 26.61 -25.50
N ARG A 114 -14.74 27.89 -25.15
CA ARG A 114 -15.76 28.82 -25.65
C ARG A 114 -15.09 29.96 -26.39
#